data_AF-A0A9E5MXE4-F1
#
_entry.id   AF-A0A9E5MXE4-F1
#
_cell.length_a   1.000
_cell.length_b   1.000
_cell.length_c   1.000
_cell.angle_alpha   90.00
_cell.angle_beta   90.00
_cell.angle_gamma   90.00
#
_symmetry.space_group_name_H-M   'P 1'
#
loop_
_entity.id
_entity.type
_entity.pdbx_description
1 polymer ?
#
loop_
_entity_poly.entity_id
_entity_poly.type
_entity_poly.pdbx_seq_one_letter_code
_entity_poly.pdbx_strand_id
1 'polypeptide(L)'
;MTPVVERLVASPFCPGPLSIALGLDPQAAPDWLAGREEIVFRIPNDPFLLALLNVAGPLCVTSANRSGLDTEQTVDAALAQLASRPDY
;
A
#
# COMPACT_ATOMS: atom_id res chain seq x y z
N MET A 1 -18.95 -1.83 2.48
CA MET A 1 -18.00 -1.26 3.47
C MET A 1 -18.77 -0.98 4.75
N THR A 2 -18.11 -0.99 5.91
CA THR A 2 -18.79 -0.60 7.16
C THR A 2 -18.79 0.93 7.30
N PRO A 3 -19.76 1.53 8.02
CA PRO A 3 -19.83 2.98 8.22
C PRO A 3 -18.57 3.58 8.87
N VAL A 4 -17.81 2.78 9.63
CA VAL A 4 -16.55 3.21 10.23
C VAL A 4 -15.48 3.43 9.16
N VAL A 5 -15.37 2.53 8.18
CA VAL A 5 -14.40 2.62 7.10
C VAL A 5 -14.69 3.82 6.22
N GLU A 6 -15.97 4.04 5.88
CA GLU A 6 -16.39 5.19 5.09
C GLU A 6 -16.00 6.52 5.75
N ARG A 7 -16.20 6.64 7.08
CA ARG A 7 -15.76 7.80 7.85
C ARG A 7 -14.25 7.99 7.88
N LEU A 8 -13.48 6.90 7.96
CA LEU A 8 -12.02 6.96 7.95
C LEU A 8 -11.50 7.40 6.57
N VAL A 9 -12.08 6.87 5.50
CA VAL A 9 -11.74 7.26 4.12
C VAL A 9 -12.15 8.70 3.82
N ALA A 10 -13.26 9.19 4.37
CA ALA A 10 -13.70 10.59 4.22
C ALA A 10 -12.99 11.57 5.18
N SER A 11 -12.09 11.09 6.04
CA SER A 11 -11.37 11.92 7.01
C SER A 11 -10.28 12.77 6.34
N PRO A 12 -9.82 13.87 6.95
CA PRO A 12 -8.73 14.69 6.38
C PRO A 12 -7.38 13.96 6.30
N PHE A 13 -7.27 12.75 6.85
CA PHE A 13 -6.05 11.93 6.79
C PHE A 13 -6.03 10.99 5.57
N CYS A 14 -7.08 11.00 4.74
CA CYS A 14 -7.23 10.20 3.54
C CYS A 14 -7.77 11.06 2.36
N PRO A 15 -7.09 11.11 1.21
CA PRO A 15 -5.77 10.56 0.92
C PRO A 15 -4.69 11.14 1.86
N GLY A 16 -3.72 10.34 2.28
CA GLY A 16 -2.72 10.81 3.24
C GLY A 16 -2.00 9.69 3.99
N PRO A 17 -1.57 9.91 5.24
CA PRO A 17 -0.79 8.95 6.03
C PRO A 17 -1.63 7.85 6.69
N LEU A 18 -2.96 7.89 6.57
CA LEU A 18 -3.83 6.92 7.21
C LEU A 18 -3.74 5.54 6.54
N SER A 19 -3.44 4.50 7.34
CA SER A 19 -3.55 3.11 6.95
C SER A 19 -4.70 2.45 7.71
N ILE A 20 -5.56 1.71 7.02
CA ILE A 20 -6.78 1.11 7.57
C ILE A 20 -6.68 -0.40 7.44
N ALA A 21 -6.74 -1.09 8.58
CA ALA A 21 -6.81 -2.55 8.65
C ALA A 21 -8.28 -3.02 8.60
N LEU A 22 -8.57 -4.04 7.80
CA LEU A 22 -9.89 -4.61 7.61
C LEU A 22 -9.83 -6.13 7.59
N GLY A 23 -10.77 -6.78 8.27
CA GLY A 23 -11.05 -8.19 8.04
C GLY A 23 -11.61 -8.40 6.62
N LEU A 24 -11.18 -9.48 5.98
CA LEU A 24 -11.66 -9.91 4.68
C LEU A 24 -12.81 -10.91 4.84
N ASP A 25 -13.81 -10.80 3.95
CA ASP A 25 -14.77 -11.88 3.74
C ASP A 25 -14.16 -12.87 2.72
N PRO A 26 -13.87 -14.13 3.10
CA PRO A 26 -13.27 -15.12 2.21
C PRO A 26 -14.08 -15.39 0.93
N GLN A 27 -15.39 -15.12 0.93
CA GLN A 27 -16.25 -15.31 -0.24
C GLN A 27 -16.26 -14.12 -1.20
N ALA A 28 -15.85 -12.94 -0.72
CA ALA A 28 -15.84 -11.70 -1.50
C ALA A 28 -14.41 -11.19 -1.78
N ALA A 29 -13.40 -11.78 -1.13
CA ALA A 29 -12.01 -11.42 -1.35
C ALA A 29 -11.57 -11.80 -2.78
N PRO A 30 -10.85 -10.92 -3.49
CA PRO A 30 -10.28 -11.25 -4.79
C PRO A 30 -9.20 -12.33 -4.66
N ASP A 31 -8.97 -13.09 -5.73
CA ASP A 31 -8.05 -14.24 -5.73
C ASP A 31 -6.62 -13.93 -5.24
N TRP A 32 -6.13 -12.72 -5.50
CA TRP A 32 -4.80 -12.28 -5.03
C TRP A 32 -4.71 -12.05 -3.51
N LEU A 33 -5.85 -12.07 -2.81
CA LEU A 33 -5.97 -12.07 -1.36
C LEU A 33 -6.39 -13.44 -0.79
N ALA A 34 -6.42 -14.49 -1.60
CA ALA A 34 -6.84 -15.82 -1.15
C ALA A 34 -6.00 -16.30 0.06
N GLY A 35 -6.70 -16.81 1.08
CA GLY A 35 -6.09 -17.29 2.32
C GLY A 35 -5.68 -16.20 3.33
N ARG A 36 -5.96 -14.93 3.05
CA ARG A 36 -5.77 -13.83 4.00
C ARG A 36 -7.04 -13.60 4.81
N GLU A 37 -6.90 -13.42 6.11
CA GLU A 37 -8.00 -13.07 7.01
C GLU A 37 -8.22 -11.55 7.08
N GLU A 38 -7.18 -10.76 6.80
CA GLU A 38 -7.22 -9.30 6.86
C GLU A 38 -6.29 -8.65 5.82
N ILE A 39 -6.55 -7.36 5.57
CA ILE A 39 -5.70 -6.48 4.76
C ILE A 39 -5.51 -5.14 5.45
N VAL A 40 -4.39 -4.50 5.14
CA VAL A 40 -4.16 -3.09 5.43
C VAL A 40 -4.04 -2.36 4.10
N PHE A 41 -4.81 -1.28 3.93
CA PHE A 41 -4.69 -0.42 2.75
C PHE A 41 -4.50 1.04 3.15
N ARG A 42 -3.94 1.82 2.22
CA ARG A 42 -3.71 3.26 2.33
C ARG A 42 -3.95 3.91 0.97
N ILE A 43 -4.56 5.09 0.95
CA ILE A 43 -4.64 5.92 -0.25
C ILE A 43 -3.59 7.04 -0.10
N PRO A 44 -2.50 7.02 -0.88
CA PRO A 44 -1.45 8.03 -0.75
C PRO A 44 -1.92 9.40 -1.25
N ASN A 45 -1.49 10.47 -0.59
CA ASN A 45 -1.67 11.84 -1.07
C ASN A 45 -0.45 12.28 -1.89
N ASP A 46 -0.22 11.59 -3.01
CA ASP A 46 0.86 11.90 -3.94
C ASP A 46 0.32 11.80 -5.38
N PRO A 47 0.40 12.88 -6.19
CA PRO A 47 -0.17 12.89 -7.53
C PRO A 47 0.40 11.82 -8.47
N PHE A 48 1.70 11.52 -8.34
CA PHE A 48 2.35 10.51 -9.17
C PHE A 48 1.86 9.11 -8.80
N LEU A 49 1.81 8.78 -7.51
CA LEU A 49 1.29 7.50 -7.03
C LEU A 49 -0.18 7.32 -7.39
N LEU A 50 -1.01 8.35 -7.28
CA LEU A 50 -2.41 8.29 -7.68
C LEU A 50 -2.57 8.05 -9.19
N ALA A 51 -1.77 8.71 -10.03
CA ALA A 51 -1.77 8.47 -11.47
C ALA A 51 -1.33 7.03 -11.80
N LEU A 52 -0.31 6.52 -11.12
CA LEU A 52 0.15 5.14 -11.26
C LEU A 52 -0.94 4.13 -10.87
N LEU A 53 -1.59 4.32 -9.71
CA LEU A 53 -2.66 3.44 -9.22
C LEU A 53 -3.87 3.40 -10.16
N ASN A 54 -4.18 4.50 -10.86
CA ASN A 54 -5.26 4.51 -11.87
C ASN A 54 -4.95 3.61 -13.07
N VAL A 55 -3.67 3.37 -13.39
CA VAL A 55 -3.25 2.53 -14.51
C VAL A 55 -2.99 1.09 -14.04
N ALA A 56 -2.31 0.92 -12.91
CA ALA A 56 -1.85 -0.38 -12.41
C ALA A 56 -2.89 -1.10 -11.54
N GLY A 57 -3.87 -0.38 -10.99
CA GLY A 57 -4.73 -0.88 -9.92
C GLY A 57 -4.01 -0.88 -8.56
N PRO A 58 -4.51 -1.64 -7.57
CA PRO A 58 -3.89 -1.73 -6.25
C PRO A 58 -2.46 -2.28 -6.32
N LEU A 59 -1.54 -1.64 -5.59
CA LEU A 59 -0.16 -2.12 -5.47
C LEU A 59 0.05 -2.72 -4.07
N CYS A 60 0.46 -3.99 -4.03
CA CYS A 60 0.91 -4.64 -2.81
C CYS A 60 2.40 -4.31 -2.61
N VAL A 61 2.69 -3.43 -1.64
CA VAL A 61 4.04 -2.90 -1.44
C VAL A 61 4.48 -3.01 0.02
N THR A 62 5.79 -3.12 0.21
CA THR A 62 6.47 -2.92 1.50
C THR A 62 7.32 -1.65 1.43
N SER A 63 8.02 -1.32 2.50
CA SER A 63 9.11 -0.35 2.43
C SER A 63 10.21 -0.85 1.48
N ALA A 64 10.81 0.08 0.71
CA ALA A 64 11.81 -0.20 -0.31
C ALA A 64 13.22 -0.26 0.28
N ASN A 65 13.44 -1.20 1.19
CA ASN A 65 14.68 -1.36 1.95
C ASN A 65 14.95 -2.84 2.22
N ARG A 66 16.20 -3.15 2.58
CA ARG A 66 16.51 -4.49 3.10
C ARG A 66 15.96 -4.61 4.51
N SER A 67 15.33 -5.75 4.83
CA SER A 67 14.80 -6.00 6.18
C SER A 67 15.85 -5.76 7.25
N GLY A 68 15.48 -4.98 8.27
CA GLY A 68 16.36 -4.57 9.37
C GLY A 68 17.19 -3.31 9.11
N LEU A 69 17.13 -2.71 7.91
CA LEU A 69 17.74 -1.41 7.61
C LEU A 69 16.69 -0.29 7.57
N ASP A 70 17.15 0.95 7.65
CA ASP A 70 16.30 2.13 7.52
C ASP A 70 15.77 2.30 6.08
N THR A 71 14.61 2.95 5.96
CA THR A 71 14.03 3.31 4.66
C THR A 71 14.68 4.59 4.13
N GLU A 72 15.37 4.45 3.02
CA GLU A 72 16.08 5.55 2.37
C GLU A 72 15.13 6.52 1.67
N GLN A 73 15.56 7.77 1.54
CA GLN A 73 14.78 8.86 0.95
C GLN A 73 15.17 9.17 -0.51
N THR A 74 16.15 8.43 -1.07
CA THR A 74 16.58 8.59 -2.46
C THR A 74 16.61 7.23 -3.16
N VAL A 75 16.38 7.26 -4.48
CA VAL A 75 16.38 6.06 -5.31
C VAL A 75 17.75 5.35 -5.25
N ASP A 76 18.85 6.10 -5.38
CA ASP A 76 20.20 5.52 -5.38
C ASP A 76 20.53 4.83 -4.06
N ALA A 77 20.14 5.43 -2.92
CA ALA A 77 20.36 4.82 -1.61
C ALA A 77 19.48 3.59 -1.40
N ALA A 78 18.22 3.63 -1.83
CA ALA A 78 17.33 2.46 -1.78
C ALA A 78 17.90 1.31 -2.65
N LEU A 79 18.30 1.60 -3.89
CA LEU A 79 18.88 0.61 -4.81
C LEU A 79 20.15 -0.03 -4.24
N ALA A 80 20.98 0.73 -3.52
CA ALA A 80 22.17 0.20 -2.86
C ALA A 80 21.86 -0.86 -1.78
N GLN A 81 20.65 -0.84 -1.20
CA GLN A 81 20.22 -1.84 -0.22
C GLN A 81 19.59 -3.09 -0.83
N LEU A 82 19.04 -3.00 -2.05
CA LEU A 82 18.27 -4.08 -2.67
C LEU A 82 19.19 -5.17 -3.25
N ALA A 83 18.79 -6.44 -3.10
CA ALA A 83 19.56 -7.59 -3.58
C ALA A 83 19.69 -7.64 -5.12
N SER A 84 18.71 -7.07 -5.82
CA SER A 84 18.68 -6.94 -7.27
C SER A 84 17.94 -5.66 -7.66
N ARG A 85 18.19 -5.20 -8.89
CA ARG A 85 17.46 -4.07 -9.45
C ARG A 85 15.99 -4.48 -9.72
N PRO A 86 15.00 -3.66 -9.34
CA PRO A 86 13.61 -3.86 -9.73
C PRO A 86 13.39 -3.77 -11.24
N ASP A 87 12.30 -4.36 -11.74
CA ASP A 87 11.97 -4.39 -13.18
C ASP A 87 11.66 -3.00 -13.76
N TYR A 88 11.19 -2.07 -12.92
CA TYR A 88 10.78 -0.70 -13.28
C TYR A 88 11.37 0.34 -12.32
#